data_AF-A0A850A6K3-F1
#
_entry.id   AF-A0A850A6K3-F1
#
_cell.length_a   1.000
_cell.length_b   1.000
_cell.length_c   1.000
_cell.angle_alpha   90.00
_cell.angle_beta   90.00
_cell.angle_gamma   90.00
#
_symmetry.space_group_name_H-M   'P 1'
#
loop_
_entity.id
_entity.type
_entity.pdbx_description
1 polymer ?
#
loop_
_entity_poly.entity_id
_entity_poly.type
_entity_poly.pdbx_seq_one_letter_code
_entity_poly.pdbx_strand_id
1 'polypeptide(L)' 'MKVLFIGGTGIISSACTQLALEQGIDLFLLTRGRSQRPAPAAARVLP' A
#
# COMPACT_ATOMS: atom_id res chain seq x y z
N MET A 1 0.32 -8.25 -12.63
CA MET A 1 0.76 -6.88 -12.97
C MET A 1 1.49 -6.30 -11.76
N LYS A 2 2.59 -5.54 -11.95
CA LYS A 2 3.32 -4.89 -10.86
C LYS A 2 2.94 -3.42 -10.77
N VAL A 3 2.61 -2.92 -9.58
CA VAL A 3 2.13 -1.54 -9.36
C VAL A 3 2.86 -0.91 -8.19
N LEU A 4 3.24 0.36 -8.34
CA LEU A 4 3.80 1.17 -7.25
C LEU A 4 2.79 2.25 -6.83
N PHE A 5 2.41 2.25 -5.56
CA PHE A 5 1.74 3.38 -4.93
C PHE A 5 2.75 4.24 -4.20
N ILE A 6 2.73 5.55 -4.49
CA ILE A 6 3.41 6.55 -3.66
C ILE A 6 2.42 6.96 -2.56
N GLY A 7 2.63 6.45 -1.35
CA GLY A 7 1.69 6.50 -0.24
C GLY A 7 1.11 5.12 0.08
N GLY A 8 -0.23 4.98 0.04
CA GLY A 8 -0.90 3.72 0.38
C GLY A 8 -1.28 3.53 1.85
N THR A 9 -0.75 4.36 2.76
CA THR A 9 -1.10 4.34 4.19
C THR A 9 -1.95 5.53 4.64
N GLY A 10 -2.44 6.37 3.71
CA GLY A 10 -3.26 7.54 4.01
C GLY A 10 -4.72 7.19 4.32
N ILE A 11 -5.54 8.22 4.59
CA ILE A 11 -6.99 8.06 4.86
C ILE A 11 -7.69 7.34 3.70
N ILE A 12 -7.46 7.81 2.47
CA ILE A 12 -8.09 7.25 1.27
C ILE A 12 -7.27 6.09 0.71
N SER A 13 -5.96 6.28 0.61
CA SER A 13 -5.09 5.32 -0.10
C SER A 13 -4.92 3.98 0.62
N SER A 14 -5.30 3.86 1.90
CA SER A 14 -5.35 2.58 2.61
C SER A 14 -6.43 1.65 2.08
N ALA A 15 -7.64 2.16 1.79
CA ALA A 15 -8.70 1.37 1.18
C ALA A 15 -8.32 0.89 -0.23
N CYS A 16 -7.69 1.75 -1.04
CA CYS A 16 -7.19 1.37 -2.36
C CYS A 16 -6.10 0.29 -2.28
N THR A 17 -5.19 0.39 -1.30
CA THR A 17 -4.13 -0.59 -1.07
C THR A 17 -4.73 -1.95 -0.74
N GLN A 18 -5.72 -1.99 0.14
CA GLN A 18 -6.38 -3.23 0.52
C GLN A 18 -7.09 -3.89 -0.67
N LEU A 19 -7.89 -3.14 -1.43
CA LEU A 19 -8.59 -3.66 -2.61
C LEU A 19 -7.61 -4.18 -3.67
N ALA A 20 -6.51 -3.46 -3.91
CA ALA A 20 -5.50 -3.90 -4.88
C ALA A 20 -4.87 -5.24 -4.50
N LEU A 21 -4.59 -5.45 -3.20
CA LEU A 21 -4.08 -6.73 -2.69
C LEU A 21 -5.12 -7.85 -2.80
N GLU A 22 -6.39 -7.57 -2.47
CA GLU A 22 -7.50 -8.53 -2.61
C GLU A 22 -7.70 -8.98 -4.08
N GLN A 23 -7.39 -8.11 -5.04
CA GLN A 23 -7.40 -8.42 -6.47
C GLN A 23 -6.14 -9.17 -6.97
N GLY A 24 -5.21 -9.51 -6.08
CA GLY A 24 -3.98 -10.24 -6.44
C GLY A 24 -2.94 -9.41 -7.18
N ILE A 25 -2.97 -8.08 -7.02
CA ILE A 25 -1.95 -7.19 -7.61
C ILE A 25 -0.65 -7.32 -6.82
N ASP A 26 0.49 -7.45 -7.53
CA ASP A 26 1.83 -7.36 -6.94
C ASP A 26 2.13 -5.88 -6.63
N LEU A 27 1.71 -5.45 -5.45
CA LEU A 27 1.68 -4.05 -5.03
C LEU A 27 2.89 -3.69 -4.16
N PHE A 28 3.55 -2.61 -4.58
CA PHE A 28 4.66 -1.98 -3.89
C PHE A 28 4.21 -0.64 -3.30
N LEU A 29 4.66 -0.33 -2.09
CA LEU A 29 4.36 0.94 -1.43
C LEU A 29 5.65 1.71 -1.16
N LEU A 30 5.73 2.95 -1.66
CA LEU A 30 6.73 3.91 -1.22
C LEU A 30 6.06 4.94 -0.33
N THR A 31 6.37 4.92 0.97
CA THR A 31 5.68 5.74 1.97
C THR A 31 6.69 6.46 2.85
N ARG A 32 6.29 7.61 3.42
CA ARG A 32 7.11 8.35 4.40
C ARG A 32 7.06 7.76 5.81
N GLY A 33 6.27 6.72 6.06
CA GLY A 33 6.13 6.06 7.37
C GLY A 33 5.45 6.90 8.47
N ARG A 34 4.86 8.06 8.16
CA ARG A 34 4.26 8.97 9.16
C ARG A 34 2.79 8.69 9.50
N SER A 35 2.18 7.68 8.87
CA SER A 35 0.78 7.37 9.11
C SER A 35 0.61 6.50 10.36
N GLN A 36 -0.45 6.74 11.13
CA GLN A 36 -0.86 5.85 12.21
C GLN A 36 -1.49 4.55 11.68
N ARG A 37 -1.88 4.50 10.40
CA ARG A 37 -2.40 3.28 9.76
C ARG A 37 -1.22 2.44 9.26
N PRO A 38 -1.07 1.19 9.74
CA PRO A 38 -0.01 0.31 9.25
C PRO A 38 -0.25 -0.07 7.79
N ALA A 39 0.83 -0.32 7.05
CA ALA A 39 0.73 -0.96 5.75
C ALA A 39 0.23 -2.41 5.93
N PRO A 40 -0.66 -2.92 5.06
CA PRO A 40 -1.06 -4.33 5.10
C PRO A 40 0.15 -5.25 4.96
N ALA A 41 0.17 -6.39 5.68
CA ALA A 41 1.30 -7.32 5.66
C ALA A 41 1.61 -7.91 4.27
N ALA A 42 0.60 -7.99 3.40
CA ALA A 42 0.75 -8.46 2.03
C ALA A 42 1.35 -7.40 1.08
N ALA A 43 1.43 -6.13 1.49
CA ALA A 43 2.06 -5.07 0.70
C ALA A 43 3.58 -5.11 0.85
N ARG A 44 4.30 -4.95 -0.26
CA ARG A 44 5.77 -4.80 -0.20
C ARG A 44 6.14 -3.33 -0.02
N VAL A 45 6.50 -2.96 1.20
CA VAL A 45 6.98 -1.60 1.52
C VAL A 45 8.43 -1.45 1.10
N LEU A 46 8.71 -0.40 0.33
CA LEU A 46 10.07 -0.02 -0.11
C LEU A 46 10.71 0.94 0.90
N PRO A 47 12.06 0.93 1.01
CA PRO A 47 12.81 1.80 1.93
C PRO A 47 12.62 3.29 1.66
#